data_AF-A0A8C0VNR1-F1
#
_entry.id   AF-A0A8C0VNR1-F1
#
_cell.length_a   1.000
_cell.length_b   1.000
_cell.length_c   1.000
_cell.angle_alpha   90.00
_cell.angle_beta   90.00
_cell.angle_gamma   90.00
#
_symmetry.space_group_name_H-M   'P 1'
#
loop_
_entity.id
_entity.type
_entity.pdbx_description
1 polymer ?
#
loop_
_entity_poly.entity_id
_entity_poly.type
_entity_poly.pdbx_seq_one_letter_code
_entity_poly.pdbx_strand_id
1 'polypeptide(L)'
;MYLLGLANTKWAIWNSNNEVYITFLILFNVSSLVTMYSTTLLSLDYYIERALPRTYMSSVYNTKHVCGFIWGGAMLTSFSSLLFYVCNHVSTKIIECSKMQNQEAADAIMVFIGYVVPAVAVLYALTLILRIRKEATPLDQDTGRLDPSVHRLLIATVCTQFTLWTPYYVILLVSTFTNLRGRIPDVNSIQILHFATILSKFLAFSSSFVMPLLYRYINKNFPNKLRRLLKKIHCGSQGCSHERTVVQQVMT
;
A
#
# COMPACT_ATOMS: atom_id res chain seq x y z
N MET A 1 42.22 -18.45 -31.29
CA MET A 1 40.78 -18.10 -31.27
C MET A 1 40.13 -18.89 -30.14
N TYR A 2 39.31 -18.23 -29.32
CA TYR A 2 38.54 -18.70 -28.15
C TYR A 2 39.29 -19.07 -26.85
N LEU A 3 39.04 -18.26 -25.80
CA LEU A 3 38.49 -18.70 -24.51
C LEU A 3 38.14 -17.47 -23.63
N LEU A 4 37.12 -16.73 -24.06
CA LEU A 4 36.31 -15.89 -23.18
C LEU A 4 35.19 -16.79 -22.64
N GLY A 5 35.21 -17.16 -21.36
CA GLY A 5 34.10 -17.94 -20.81
C GLY A 5 34.37 -18.55 -19.45
N LEU A 6 34.14 -17.78 -18.37
CA LEU A 6 33.50 -18.21 -17.11
C LEU A 6 33.54 -17.10 -16.04
N ALA A 7 34.48 -16.16 -16.12
CA ALA A 7 34.65 -15.11 -15.12
C ALA A 7 33.64 -13.96 -15.28
N ASN A 8 33.30 -13.58 -16.53
CA ASN A 8 32.34 -12.51 -16.80
C ASN A 8 30.89 -12.90 -16.49
N THR A 9 30.54 -14.19 -16.55
CA THR A 9 29.19 -14.65 -16.24
C THR A 9 28.92 -14.62 -14.74
N LYS A 10 29.88 -14.98 -13.88
CA LYS A 10 29.69 -14.88 -12.42
C LYS A 10 29.54 -13.42 -11.95
N TRP A 11 30.31 -12.49 -12.51
CA TRP A 11 30.14 -11.06 -12.21
C TRP A 11 28.81 -10.52 -12.73
N ALA A 12 28.40 -10.85 -13.96
CA ALA A 12 27.12 -10.41 -14.52
C ALA A 12 25.92 -11.03 -13.78
N ILE A 13 25.99 -12.30 -13.38
CA ILE A 13 24.94 -12.99 -12.61
C ILE A 13 24.88 -12.44 -11.18
N TRP A 14 26.02 -12.14 -10.54
CA TRP A 14 26.06 -11.50 -9.22
C TRP A 14 25.45 -10.08 -9.27
N ASN A 15 25.80 -9.30 -10.30
CA ASN A 15 25.24 -7.96 -10.49
C ASN A 15 23.73 -8.03 -10.80
N SER A 16 23.32 -8.92 -11.69
CA SER A 16 21.90 -9.10 -12.07
C SER A 16 21.05 -9.58 -10.89
N ASN A 17 21.54 -10.54 -10.09
CA ASN A 17 20.81 -11.02 -8.90
C ASN A 17 20.68 -9.92 -7.85
N ASN A 18 21.70 -9.09 -7.68
CA ASN A 18 21.65 -7.97 -6.75
C ASN A 18 20.71 -6.86 -7.25
N GLU A 19 20.76 -6.52 -8.54
CA GLU A 19 19.84 -5.56 -9.17
C GLU A 19 18.38 -6.01 -9.08
N VAL A 20 18.11 -7.28 -9.37
CA VAL A 20 16.77 -7.87 -9.25
C VAL A 20 16.29 -7.83 -7.80
N TYR A 21 17.14 -8.24 -6.85
CA TYR A 21 16.82 -8.20 -5.43
C TYR A 21 16.52 -6.77 -4.94
N ILE A 22 17.35 -5.79 -5.32
CA ILE A 22 17.16 -4.37 -5.00
C ILE A 22 15.84 -3.87 -5.61
N THR A 23 15.55 -4.23 -6.86
CA THR A 23 14.30 -3.84 -7.53
C THR A 23 13.08 -4.40 -6.81
N PHE A 24 13.11 -5.69 -6.42
CA PHE A 24 12.04 -6.29 -5.62
C PHE A 24 11.87 -5.60 -4.27
N LEU A 25 12.97 -5.22 -3.62
CA LEU A 25 12.95 -4.49 -2.36
C LEU A 25 12.31 -3.10 -2.51
N ILE A 26 12.61 -2.37 -3.60
CA ILE A 26 11.96 -1.07 -3.89
C ILE A 26 10.47 -1.28 -4.10
N LEU A 27 10.09 -2.19 -5.00
CA LEU A 27 8.70 -2.47 -5.34
C LEU A 27 7.90 -2.85 -4.09
N PHE A 28 8.49 -3.65 -3.21
CA PHE A 28 7.88 -4.03 -1.94
C PHE A 28 7.66 -2.80 -1.03
N ASN A 29 8.69 -1.98 -0.81
CA ASN A 29 8.58 -0.78 0.02
C ASN A 29 7.54 0.22 -0.52
N VAL A 30 7.59 0.49 -1.83
CA VAL A 30 6.61 1.34 -2.52
C VAL A 30 5.21 0.77 -2.33
N SER A 31 5.01 -0.53 -2.56
CA SER A 31 3.71 -1.17 -2.42
C SER A 31 3.16 -1.07 -1.00
N SER A 32 4.02 -1.17 0.02
CA SER A 32 3.63 -1.03 1.42
C SER A 32 3.06 0.37 1.69
N LEU A 33 3.81 1.41 1.31
CA LEU A 33 3.44 2.81 1.53
C LEU A 33 2.18 3.16 0.74
N VAL A 34 2.19 2.87 -0.56
CA VAL A 34 1.04 3.17 -1.42
C VAL A 34 -0.23 2.52 -0.86
N THR A 35 -0.17 1.25 -0.45
CA THR A 35 -1.39 0.57 -0.02
C THR A 35 -1.87 1.05 1.36
N MET A 36 -0.95 1.32 2.31
CA MET A 36 -1.30 1.85 3.63
C MET A 36 -1.88 3.27 3.56
N TYR A 37 -1.23 4.17 2.81
CA TYR A 37 -1.71 5.54 2.65
C TYR A 37 -2.98 5.60 1.79
N SER A 38 -3.12 4.77 0.76
CA SER A 38 -4.37 4.70 -0.02
C SER A 38 -5.54 4.21 0.83
N THR A 39 -5.32 3.24 1.71
CA THR A 39 -6.36 2.75 2.65
C THR A 39 -6.75 3.83 3.66
N THR A 40 -5.77 4.60 4.12
CA THR A 40 -5.99 5.74 5.01
C THR A 40 -6.85 6.81 4.35
N LEU A 41 -6.49 7.21 3.13
CA LEU A 41 -7.27 8.19 2.38
C LEU A 41 -8.66 7.69 2.03
N LEU A 42 -8.80 6.42 1.64
CA LEU A 42 -10.11 5.83 1.39
C LEU A 42 -11.03 5.93 2.62
N SER A 43 -10.46 5.76 3.82
CA SER A 43 -11.19 5.88 5.09
C SER A 43 -11.58 7.33 5.39
N LEU A 44 -10.69 8.29 5.09
CA LEU A 44 -10.95 9.72 5.25
C LEU A 44 -11.96 10.24 4.21
N ASP A 45 -11.84 9.84 2.95
CA ASP A 45 -12.77 10.18 1.88
C ASP A 45 -14.17 9.70 2.21
N TYR A 46 -14.30 8.47 2.73
CA TYR A 46 -15.59 7.95 3.19
C TYR A 46 -16.15 8.75 4.37
N TYR A 47 -15.29 9.17 5.31
CA TYR A 47 -15.71 10.04 6.40
C TYR A 47 -16.19 11.40 5.89
N ILE A 48 -15.46 12.03 4.97
CA ILE A 48 -15.81 13.33 4.39
C ILE A 48 -17.13 13.23 3.62
N GLU A 49 -17.32 12.18 2.82
CA GLU A 49 -18.59 11.91 2.11
C GLU A 49 -19.77 11.82 3.10
N ARG A 50 -19.53 11.23 4.28
CA ARG A 50 -20.54 11.12 5.33
C ARG A 50 -20.80 12.43 6.06
N ALA A 51 -19.77 13.25 6.27
CA ALA A 51 -19.85 14.49 7.05
C ALA A 51 -20.29 15.71 6.23
N LEU A 52 -19.91 15.81 4.95
CA LEU A 52 -20.23 16.93 4.05
C LEU A 52 -20.61 16.47 2.63
N PRO A 53 -21.88 16.10 2.39
CA PRO A 53 -22.34 15.66 1.06
C PRO A 53 -22.28 16.74 -0.03
N ARG A 54 -22.23 18.04 0.34
CA ARG A 54 -22.34 19.17 -0.60
C ARG A 54 -21.02 19.62 -1.24
N THR A 55 -19.86 19.28 -0.67
CA THR A 55 -18.52 19.75 -1.12
C THR A 55 -17.84 18.79 -2.12
N TYR A 56 -18.43 17.62 -2.38
CA TYR A 56 -17.79 16.52 -3.12
C TYR A 56 -17.47 16.84 -4.59
N MET A 57 -18.20 17.76 -5.24
CA MET A 57 -17.94 18.11 -6.65
C MET A 57 -16.56 18.78 -6.87
N SER A 58 -15.93 19.35 -5.84
CA SER A 58 -14.55 19.85 -5.91
C SER A 58 -13.49 18.74 -5.74
N SER A 59 -13.85 17.61 -5.11
CA SER A 59 -12.92 16.53 -4.72
C SER A 59 -12.48 15.64 -5.89
N VAL A 60 -13.33 15.37 -6.89
CA VAL A 60 -13.00 14.49 -8.02
C VAL A 60 -11.83 15.02 -8.87
N TYR A 61 -11.67 16.34 -8.97
CA TYR A 61 -10.52 16.97 -9.61
C TYR A 61 -9.25 16.86 -8.75
N ASN A 62 -9.41 16.84 -7.43
CA ASN A 62 -8.31 16.75 -6.46
C ASN A 62 -7.80 15.31 -6.24
N THR A 63 -8.63 14.28 -6.45
CA THR A 63 -8.21 12.87 -6.25
C THR A 63 -7.03 12.47 -7.13
N LYS A 64 -6.91 13.04 -8.34
CA LYS A 64 -5.74 12.80 -9.22
C LYS A 64 -4.45 13.36 -8.63
N HIS A 65 -4.50 14.57 -8.06
CA HIS A 65 -3.35 15.20 -7.41
C HIS A 65 -2.97 14.47 -6.14
N VAL A 66 -3.97 14.08 -5.32
CA VAL A 66 -3.75 13.33 -4.09
C VAL A 66 -3.14 11.96 -4.39
N CYS A 67 -3.68 11.22 -5.36
CA CYS A 67 -3.12 9.94 -5.78
C CYS A 67 -1.69 10.11 -6.36
N GLY A 68 -1.48 11.11 -7.21
CA GLY A 68 -0.16 11.46 -7.73
C GLY A 68 0.86 11.79 -6.62
N PHE A 69 0.43 12.51 -5.58
CA PHE A 69 1.26 12.84 -4.43
C PHE A 69 1.63 11.60 -3.61
N ILE A 70 0.71 10.67 -3.37
CA ILE A 70 1.02 9.41 -2.67
C ILE A 70 2.03 8.60 -3.46
N TRP A 71 1.78 8.41 -4.76
CA TRP A 71 2.68 7.63 -5.61
C TRP A 71 4.07 8.28 -5.69
N GLY A 72 4.12 9.59 -5.89
CA GLY A 72 5.38 10.35 -5.90
C GLY A 72 6.10 10.28 -4.55
N GLY A 73 5.39 10.51 -3.45
CA GLY A 73 5.93 10.44 -2.09
C GLY A 73 6.42 9.05 -1.71
N ALA A 74 5.68 8.00 -2.08
CA ALA A 74 6.09 6.61 -1.86
C ALA A 74 7.34 6.24 -2.67
N MET A 75 7.42 6.68 -3.93
CA MET A 75 8.63 6.49 -4.75
C MET A 75 9.84 7.21 -4.16
N LEU A 76 9.68 8.47 -3.75
CA LEU A 76 10.75 9.26 -3.15
C LEU A 76 11.25 8.67 -1.82
N THR A 77 10.32 8.24 -0.96
CA THR A 77 10.63 7.62 0.33
C THR A 77 11.34 6.27 0.14
N SER A 78 10.88 5.47 -0.83
CA SER A 78 11.50 4.17 -1.15
C SER A 78 12.89 4.34 -1.76
N PHE A 79 13.09 5.35 -2.60
CA PHE A 79 14.39 5.70 -3.15
C PHE A 79 15.36 6.14 -2.04
N SER A 80 14.91 6.96 -1.10
CA SER A 80 15.72 7.40 0.04
C SER A 80 16.12 6.23 0.95
N SER A 81 15.19 5.31 1.21
CA SER A 81 15.44 4.10 2.00
C SER A 81 16.43 3.15 1.32
N LEU A 82 16.41 3.08 -0.02
CA LEU A 82 17.37 2.30 -0.80
C LEU A 82 18.78 2.88 -0.73
N LEU A 83 18.93 4.20 -0.90
CA LEU A 83 20.25 4.83 -0.83
C LEU A 83 20.93 4.52 0.51
N PHE A 84 20.15 4.52 1.59
CA PHE A 84 20.61 4.10 2.90
C PHE A 84 20.98 2.60 2.95
N TYR A 85 20.15 1.72 2.39
CA TYR A 85 20.42 0.28 2.33
C TYR A 85 21.69 -0.07 1.52
N VAL A 86 21.84 0.51 0.34
CA VAL A 86 23.01 0.28 -0.54
C VAL A 86 24.28 0.80 0.11
N CYS A 87 24.22 1.97 0.75
CA CYS A 87 25.36 2.54 1.48
C CYS A 87 25.81 1.64 2.64
N ASN A 88 24.87 1.03 3.36
CA ASN A 88 25.14 0.09 4.46
C ASN A 88 25.69 -1.28 3.99
N HIS A 89 25.19 -1.80 2.86
CA HIS A 89 25.50 -3.16 2.43
C HIS A 89 26.71 -3.28 1.49
N VAL A 90 27.01 -2.25 0.69
CA VAL A 90 28.05 -2.31 -0.36
C VAL A 90 29.41 -1.74 0.08
N SER A 91 29.46 -0.91 1.13
CA SER A 91 30.70 -0.18 1.45
C SER A 91 31.57 -0.90 2.49
N THR A 92 32.35 -1.89 2.06
CA THR A 92 33.44 -2.47 2.88
C THR A 92 34.71 -1.60 2.92
N LYS A 93 34.77 -0.50 2.16
CA LYS A 93 35.91 0.41 2.18
C LYS A 93 35.48 1.84 1.85
N ILE A 94 35.56 2.69 2.87
CA ILE A 94 36.18 4.03 2.90
C ILE A 94 35.40 4.85 3.95
N ILE A 95 35.82 4.71 5.21
CA ILE A 95 36.19 5.82 6.10
C ILE A 95 35.34 7.09 5.85
N GLU A 96 34.39 7.36 6.76
CA GLU A 96 33.48 8.53 6.78
C GLU A 96 32.11 8.46 6.07
N CYS A 97 31.42 7.31 6.06
CA CYS A 97 29.97 7.34 6.35
C CYS A 97 29.79 7.42 7.87
N SER A 98 30.35 8.49 8.43
CA SER A 98 30.76 8.63 9.82
C SER A 98 29.58 8.43 10.78
N LYS A 99 29.65 7.29 11.47
CA LYS A 99 29.20 7.09 12.87
C LYS A 99 27.70 6.86 13.04
N MET A 100 27.30 5.59 13.02
CA MET A 100 26.05 5.08 13.60
C MET A 100 24.84 6.02 13.43
N GLN A 101 24.40 6.29 12.20
CA GLN A 101 23.01 6.74 12.02
C GLN A 101 22.11 5.50 12.05
N ASN A 102 22.08 4.88 13.24
CA ASN A 102 21.17 3.84 13.72
C ASN A 102 20.35 3.14 12.61
N GLN A 103 20.86 2.03 12.06
CA GLN A 103 20.04 1.12 11.25
C GLN A 103 18.72 0.80 11.98
N GLU A 104 18.79 0.67 13.30
CA GLU A 104 17.65 0.55 14.20
C GLU A 104 16.67 1.72 14.14
N ALA A 105 17.16 2.96 14.03
CA ALA A 105 16.31 4.13 13.89
C ALA A 105 15.70 4.19 12.49
N ALA A 106 16.42 3.80 11.44
CA ALA A 106 15.88 3.74 10.09
C ALA A 106 14.74 2.70 10.00
N ASP A 107 14.93 1.51 10.58
CA ASP A 107 13.91 0.47 10.64
C ASP A 107 12.72 0.90 11.51
N ALA A 108 12.97 1.54 12.67
CA ALA A 108 11.92 2.09 13.53
C ALA A 108 11.13 3.22 12.85
N ILE A 109 11.81 4.13 12.14
CA ILE A 109 11.19 5.19 11.35
C ILE A 109 10.34 4.58 10.23
N MET A 110 10.82 3.53 9.57
CA MET A 110 10.08 2.82 8.52
C MET A 110 8.81 2.16 9.07
N VAL A 111 8.88 1.53 10.25
CA VAL A 111 7.68 0.98 10.92
C VAL A 111 6.70 2.10 11.31
N PHE A 112 7.23 3.20 11.85
CA PHE A 112 6.42 4.32 12.32
C PHE A 112 5.66 4.99 11.17
N ILE A 113 6.38 5.38 10.11
CA ILE A 113 5.81 6.03 8.93
C ILE A 113 4.98 5.03 8.10
N GLY A 114 5.49 3.81 7.93
CA GLY A 114 4.87 2.81 7.07
C GLY A 114 3.63 2.13 7.64
N TYR A 115 3.48 2.06 8.97
CA TYR A 115 2.39 1.30 9.60
C TYR A 115 1.69 2.05 10.73
N VAL A 116 2.43 2.61 11.70
CA VAL A 116 1.81 3.23 12.90
C VAL A 116 0.98 4.45 12.53
N VAL A 117 1.54 5.37 11.73
CA VAL A 117 0.83 6.59 11.29
C VAL A 117 -0.43 6.26 10.47
N PRO A 118 -0.38 5.40 9.43
CA PRO A 118 -1.57 4.93 8.73
C PRO A 118 -2.60 4.24 9.64
N ALA A 119 -2.16 3.40 10.57
CA ALA A 119 -3.04 2.69 11.50
C ALA A 119 -3.84 3.65 12.38
N VAL A 120 -3.16 4.61 12.99
CA VAL A 120 -3.81 5.60 13.87
C VAL A 120 -4.78 6.48 13.07
N ALA A 121 -4.39 6.91 11.87
CA ALA A 121 -5.25 7.72 11.01
C ALA A 121 -6.52 6.96 10.56
N VAL A 122 -6.40 5.68 10.20
CA VAL A 122 -7.54 4.82 9.84
C VAL A 122 -8.45 4.59 11.06
N LEU A 123 -7.88 4.28 12.22
CA LEU A 123 -8.65 4.11 13.46
C LEU A 123 -9.41 5.39 13.80
N TYR A 124 -8.74 6.54 13.72
CA TYR A 124 -9.37 7.83 13.93
C TYR A 124 -10.56 8.06 12.98
N ALA A 125 -10.36 7.85 11.67
CA ALA A 125 -11.43 7.96 10.68
C ALA A 125 -12.61 7.02 11.00
N LEU A 126 -12.34 5.75 11.33
CA LEU A 126 -13.37 4.77 11.70
C LEU A 126 -14.12 5.18 12.96
N THR A 127 -13.45 5.70 13.98
CA THR A 127 -14.12 6.19 15.20
C THR A 127 -15.05 7.37 14.91
N LEU A 128 -14.63 8.30 14.05
CA LEU A 128 -15.46 9.43 13.63
C LEU A 128 -16.69 8.95 12.84
N ILE A 129 -16.52 7.98 11.93
CA ILE A 129 -17.61 7.36 11.18
C ILE A 129 -18.62 6.70 12.14
N LEU A 130 -18.13 5.98 13.17
CA LEU A 130 -18.99 5.35 14.18
C LEU A 130 -19.74 6.38 15.04
N ARG A 131 -19.10 7.51 15.37
CA ARG A 131 -19.74 8.61 16.12
C ARG A 131 -20.90 9.23 15.33
N ILE A 132 -20.66 9.60 14.07
CA ILE A 132 -21.72 10.13 13.18
C ILE A 132 -22.90 9.16 13.10
N ARG A 133 -22.62 7.86 13.02
CA ARG A 133 -23.68 6.84 12.97
C ARG A 133 -24.49 6.73 14.27
N LYS A 134 -23.86 6.94 15.43
CA LYS A 134 -24.54 6.93 16.74
C LYS A 134 -25.38 8.19 16.96
N GLU A 135 -24.93 9.33 16.45
CA GLU A 135 -25.61 10.62 16.58
C GLU A 135 -26.78 10.77 15.58
N ALA A 136 -26.76 10.03 14.46
CA ALA A 136 -27.85 10.00 13.50
C ALA A 136 -29.12 9.37 14.11
N THR A 137 -30.12 10.20 14.39
CA THR A 137 -31.47 9.78 14.83
C THR A 137 -32.17 8.91 13.77
N PRO A 138 -33.02 7.95 14.18
CA PRO A 138 -33.66 6.99 13.27
C PRO A 138 -34.51 7.61 12.15
N LEU A 139 -34.96 8.87 12.29
CA LEU A 139 -35.69 9.58 11.23
C LEU A 139 -34.79 10.16 10.11
N ASP A 140 -33.49 10.31 10.34
CA ASP A 140 -32.53 10.85 9.35
C ASP A 140 -31.80 9.73 8.57
N GLN A 141 -32.10 8.47 8.89
CA GLN A 141 -31.52 7.29 8.22
C GLN A 141 -32.11 7.01 6.83
N ASP A 142 -33.31 7.51 6.52
CA ASP A 142 -34.00 7.21 5.26
C ASP A 142 -33.56 8.13 4.10
N THR A 143 -33.08 9.34 4.38
CA THR A 143 -32.65 10.32 3.37
C THR A 143 -31.14 10.23 3.04
N GLY A 144 -30.32 9.70 3.94
CA GLY A 144 -28.85 9.62 3.82
C GLY A 144 -28.28 8.20 3.73
N ARG A 145 -29.08 7.23 3.25
CA ARG A 145 -28.75 5.81 3.23
C ARG A 145 -27.70 5.48 2.16
N LEU A 146 -26.42 5.81 2.42
CA LEU A 146 -25.31 5.20 1.67
C LEU A 146 -25.44 3.68 1.78
N ASP A 147 -25.30 3.01 0.64
CA ASP A 147 -25.47 1.57 0.51
C ASP A 147 -24.60 0.84 1.56
N PRO A 148 -25.17 0.00 2.46
CA PRO A 148 -24.41 -0.75 3.46
C PRO A 148 -23.30 -1.61 2.83
N SER A 149 -23.37 -1.84 1.51
CA SER A 149 -22.28 -2.44 0.74
C SER A 149 -20.98 -1.63 0.75
N VAL A 150 -21.04 -0.30 0.73
CA VAL A 150 -19.85 0.59 0.67
C VAL A 150 -19.14 0.61 2.02
N HIS A 151 -19.89 0.74 3.11
CA HIS A 151 -19.34 0.66 4.46
C HIS A 151 -18.70 -0.70 4.74
N ARG A 152 -19.40 -1.79 4.36
CA ARG A 152 -18.88 -3.16 4.48
C ARG A 152 -17.62 -3.34 3.65
N LEU A 153 -17.57 -2.76 2.45
CA LEU A 153 -16.38 -2.79 1.60
C LEU A 153 -15.22 -2.05 2.26
N LEU A 154 -15.44 -0.85 2.81
CA LEU A 154 -14.40 -0.09 3.51
C LEU A 154 -13.80 -0.90 4.67
N ILE A 155 -14.65 -1.41 5.58
CA ILE A 155 -14.20 -2.20 6.73
C ILE A 155 -13.45 -3.43 6.25
N ALA A 156 -13.99 -4.16 5.27
CA ALA A 156 -13.34 -5.36 4.76
C ALA A 156 -11.98 -5.06 4.13
N THR A 157 -11.86 -3.97 3.36
CA THR A 157 -10.60 -3.52 2.75
C THR A 157 -9.58 -3.19 3.84
N VAL A 158 -9.96 -2.37 4.82
CA VAL A 158 -9.09 -2.02 5.96
C VAL A 158 -8.64 -3.27 6.70
N CYS A 159 -9.58 -4.12 7.15
CA CYS A 159 -9.26 -5.32 7.91
C CYS A 159 -8.33 -6.24 7.14
N THR A 160 -8.60 -6.49 5.86
CA THR A 160 -7.79 -7.38 5.03
C THR A 160 -6.39 -6.82 4.82
N GLN A 161 -6.29 -5.52 4.50
CA GLN A 161 -5.02 -4.85 4.26
C GLN A 161 -4.14 -4.86 5.52
N PHE A 162 -4.69 -4.49 6.68
CA PHE A 162 -3.94 -4.54 7.93
C PHE A 162 -3.58 -5.98 8.29
N THR A 163 -4.49 -6.95 8.16
CA THR A 163 -4.21 -8.36 8.50
C THR A 163 -3.06 -8.94 7.67
N LEU A 164 -3.02 -8.63 6.37
CA LEU A 164 -1.97 -9.15 5.47
C LEU A 164 -0.60 -8.52 5.72
N TRP A 165 -0.55 -7.26 6.11
CA TRP A 165 0.70 -6.51 6.28
C TRP A 165 1.23 -6.50 7.72
N THR A 166 0.37 -6.71 8.72
CA THR A 166 0.75 -6.73 10.14
C THR A 166 1.88 -7.73 10.44
N PRO A 167 1.86 -8.98 9.94
CA PRO A 167 2.93 -9.94 10.20
C PRO A 167 4.31 -9.40 9.80
N TYR A 168 4.39 -8.67 8.69
CA TYR A 168 5.65 -8.11 8.20
C TYR A 168 6.16 -7.00 9.12
N TYR A 169 5.30 -6.04 9.46
CA TYR A 169 5.69 -4.93 10.35
C TYR A 169 6.01 -5.41 11.76
N VAL A 170 5.30 -6.42 12.27
CA VAL A 170 5.60 -7.02 13.59
C VAL A 170 6.98 -7.68 13.58
N ILE A 171 7.32 -8.46 12.55
CA ILE A 171 8.64 -9.10 12.46
C ILE A 171 9.75 -8.06 12.32
N LEU A 172 9.54 -7.01 11.52
CA LEU A 172 10.47 -5.90 11.42
C LEU A 172 10.71 -5.26 12.79
N LEU A 173 9.63 -4.95 13.53
CA LEU A 173 9.68 -4.41 14.89
C LEU A 173 10.45 -5.31 15.87
N VAL A 174 10.17 -6.62 15.84
CA VAL A 174 10.86 -7.61 16.68
C VAL A 174 12.34 -7.63 16.36
N SER A 175 12.72 -7.61 15.07
CA SER A 175 14.11 -7.60 14.64
C SER A 175 14.85 -6.35 15.14
N THR A 176 14.23 -5.18 15.02
CA THR A 176 14.76 -3.90 15.54
C THR A 176 14.94 -3.96 17.06
N PHE A 177 13.95 -4.46 17.80
CA PHE A 177 14.07 -4.58 19.25
C PHE A 177 15.13 -5.58 19.70
N THR A 178 15.29 -6.71 19.01
CA THR A 178 16.33 -7.69 19.34
C THR A 178 17.73 -7.14 19.14
N ASN A 179 17.93 -6.37 18.07
CA ASN A 179 19.21 -5.72 17.78
C ASN A 179 19.51 -4.60 18.78
N LEU A 180 18.52 -3.74 19.10
CA LEU A 180 18.64 -2.69 20.12
C LEU A 180 18.99 -3.24 21.51
N ARG A 181 18.47 -4.43 21.87
CA ARG A 181 18.77 -5.09 23.15
C ARG A 181 20.16 -5.72 23.18
N GLY A 182 20.86 -5.80 22.04
CA GLY A 182 22.15 -6.50 21.91
C GLY A 182 22.04 -8.00 22.22
N ARG A 183 20.84 -8.58 22.09
CA ARG A 183 20.61 -9.99 22.42
C ARG A 183 21.04 -10.85 21.25
N ILE A 184 22.06 -11.68 21.43
CA ILE A 184 22.45 -12.68 20.44
C ILE A 184 21.31 -13.71 20.37
N PRO A 185 20.58 -13.80 19.25
CA PRO A 185 19.50 -14.77 19.12
C PRO A 185 20.08 -16.17 18.91
N ASP A 186 19.46 -17.17 19.54
CA ASP A 186 19.83 -18.57 19.32
C ASP A 186 19.67 -18.97 17.84
N VAL A 187 20.46 -19.94 17.36
CA VAL A 187 20.44 -20.41 15.96
C VAL A 187 19.02 -20.81 15.52
N ASN A 188 18.26 -21.47 16.39
CA ASN A 188 16.87 -21.83 16.13
C ASN A 188 15.97 -20.59 15.99
N SER A 189 16.17 -19.57 16.83
CA SER A 189 15.43 -18.31 16.78
C SER A 189 15.71 -17.54 15.48
N ILE A 190 16.96 -17.55 15.00
CA ILE A 190 17.33 -16.95 13.71
C ILE A 190 16.61 -17.65 12.54
N GLN A 191 16.59 -18.98 12.54
CA GLN A 191 15.93 -19.76 11.49
C GLN A 191 14.41 -19.52 11.47
N ILE A 192 13.78 -19.48 12.64
CA ILE A 192 12.35 -19.19 12.78
C ILE A 192 12.05 -17.76 12.30
N LEU A 193 12.84 -16.76 12.71
CA LEU A 193 12.67 -15.37 12.27
C LEU A 193 12.85 -15.22 10.76
N HIS A 194 13.81 -15.92 10.17
CA HIS A 194 14.02 -15.91 8.72
C HIS A 194 12.83 -16.52 7.98
N PHE A 195 12.34 -17.67 8.41
CA PHE A 195 11.15 -18.30 7.83
C PHE A 195 9.90 -17.41 7.98
N ALA A 196 9.68 -16.84 9.16
CA ALA A 196 8.58 -15.92 9.42
C ALA A 196 8.68 -14.67 8.53
N THR A 197 9.89 -14.15 8.30
CA THR A 197 10.12 -13.01 7.41
C THR A 197 9.69 -13.33 5.98
N ILE A 198 10.06 -14.51 5.46
CA ILE A 198 9.64 -14.95 4.12
C ILE A 198 8.11 -15.07 4.06
N LEU A 199 7.49 -15.74 5.04
CA LEU A 199 6.04 -15.94 5.09
C LEU A 199 5.28 -14.60 5.17
N SER A 200 5.77 -13.67 5.97
CA SER A 200 5.16 -12.35 6.11
C SER A 200 5.24 -11.50 4.84
N LYS A 201 6.37 -11.56 4.11
CA LYS A 201 6.51 -10.90 2.80
C LYS A 201 5.55 -11.52 1.78
N PHE A 202 5.38 -12.84 1.80
CA PHE A 202 4.43 -13.54 0.94
C PHE A 202 2.98 -13.12 1.24
N LEU A 203 2.60 -13.04 2.52
CA LEU A 203 1.29 -12.54 2.94
C LEU A 203 1.08 -11.08 2.50
N ALA A 204 2.07 -10.21 2.69
CA ALA A 204 1.99 -8.83 2.24
C ALA A 204 1.79 -8.74 0.71
N PHE A 205 2.53 -9.50 -0.09
CA PHE A 205 2.33 -9.54 -1.54
C PHE A 205 0.95 -10.04 -1.97
N SER A 206 0.36 -10.93 -1.18
CA SER A 206 -0.97 -11.46 -1.48
C SER A 206 -2.06 -10.38 -1.49
N SER A 207 -1.86 -9.24 -0.82
CA SER A 207 -2.82 -8.13 -0.82
C SER A 207 -3.14 -7.64 -2.24
N SER A 208 -2.16 -7.69 -3.15
CA SER A 208 -2.32 -7.26 -4.55
C SER A 208 -3.42 -8.02 -5.30
N PHE A 209 -3.61 -9.31 -5.03
CA PHE A 209 -4.66 -10.10 -5.67
C PHE A 209 -5.92 -10.26 -4.80
N VAL A 210 -5.77 -10.25 -3.47
CA VAL A 210 -6.91 -10.34 -2.54
C VAL A 210 -7.80 -9.10 -2.65
N MET A 211 -7.23 -7.91 -2.86
CA MET A 211 -8.01 -6.67 -3.01
C MET A 211 -9.03 -6.73 -4.15
N PRO A 212 -8.66 -6.97 -5.43
CA PRO A 212 -9.65 -7.12 -6.51
C PRO A 212 -10.74 -8.18 -6.25
N LEU A 213 -10.37 -9.31 -5.63
CA LEU A 213 -11.31 -10.38 -5.30
C LEU A 213 -12.32 -9.93 -4.24
N LEU A 214 -11.86 -9.23 -3.21
CA LEU A 214 -12.69 -8.68 -2.15
C LEU A 214 -13.73 -7.69 -2.71
N TYR A 215 -13.27 -6.80 -3.59
CA TYR A 215 -14.14 -5.80 -4.23
C TYR A 215 -15.19 -6.48 -5.12
N ARG A 216 -14.82 -7.54 -5.84
CA ARG A 216 -15.76 -8.33 -6.65
C ARG A 216 -16.80 -9.06 -5.80
N TYR A 217 -16.40 -9.60 -4.65
CA TYR A 217 -17.31 -10.35 -3.77
C TYR A 217 -18.33 -9.42 -3.09
N ILE A 218 -17.89 -8.27 -2.60
CA ILE A 218 -18.74 -7.35 -1.83
C ILE A 218 -19.58 -6.46 -2.75
N ASN A 219 -19.02 -6.02 -3.89
CA ASN A 219 -19.68 -5.13 -4.84
C ASN A 219 -19.90 -5.83 -6.19
N LYS A 220 -21.12 -6.34 -6.41
CA LYS A 220 -21.51 -7.02 -7.65
C LYS A 220 -21.32 -6.16 -8.91
N ASN A 221 -21.30 -4.83 -8.78
CA ASN A 221 -21.13 -3.90 -9.90
C ASN A 221 -19.65 -3.58 -10.21
N PHE A 222 -18.72 -3.98 -9.36
CA PHE A 222 -17.28 -3.74 -9.53
C PHE A 222 -16.70 -4.27 -10.87
N PRO A 223 -16.94 -5.53 -11.29
CA PRO A 223 -16.38 -6.05 -12.55
C PRO A 223 -16.84 -5.25 -13.77
N ASN A 224 -18.09 -4.77 -13.77
CA ASN A 224 -18.63 -3.92 -14.84
C ASN A 224 -17.93 -2.56 -14.87
N LYS A 225 -17.68 -1.95 -13.69
CA LYS A 225 -16.92 -0.69 -13.59
C LYS A 225 -15.48 -0.88 -14.05
N LEU A 226 -14.81 -1.95 -13.63
CA LEU A 226 -13.44 -2.28 -14.03
C LEU A 226 -13.33 -2.47 -15.54
N ARG A 227 -14.28 -3.19 -16.15
CA ARG A 227 -14.31 -3.38 -17.62
C ARG A 227 -14.44 -2.07 -18.37
N ARG A 228 -15.26 -1.12 -17.87
CA ARG A 228 -15.37 0.23 -18.46
C ARG A 228 -14.07 1.01 -18.34
N LEU A 229 -13.38 0.94 -17.20
CA LEU A 229 -12.08 1.58 -17.01
C LEU A 229 -11.00 1.00 -17.95
N LEU A 230 -10.92 -0.33 -18.05
CA LEU A 230 -9.98 -1.00 -18.94
C LEU A 230 -10.22 -0.65 -20.41
N LYS A 231 -11.50 -0.59 -20.84
CA LYS A 231 -11.87 -0.09 -22.18
C LYS A 231 -11.42 1.35 -22.38
N LYS A 232 -11.63 2.23 -21.40
CA LYS A 232 -11.21 3.64 -21.47
C LYS A 232 -9.68 3.81 -21.56
N ILE A 233 -8.92 2.94 -20.90
CA ILE A 233 -7.45 2.91 -20.98
C ILE A 233 -7.01 2.41 -22.37
N HIS A 234 -7.68 1.38 -22.91
CA HIS A 234 -7.41 0.88 -24.27
C HIS A 234 -7.79 1.88 -25.37
N CYS A 235 -8.74 2.77 -25.13
CA CYS A 235 -9.19 3.79 -26.10
C CYS A 235 -8.37 5.10 -26.06
N GLY A 236 -7.20 5.11 -25.43
CA GLY A 236 -6.36 6.31 -25.29
C GLY A 236 -5.62 6.73 -26.57
N SER A 237 -6.33 7.28 -27.57
CA SER A 237 -5.93 8.40 -28.46
C SER A 237 -6.93 8.62 -29.61
N GLN A 238 -7.78 7.65 -29.91
CA GLN A 238 -8.82 7.76 -30.93
C GLN A 238 -10.18 8.01 -30.25
N GLY A 239 -10.73 9.20 -30.49
CA GLY A 239 -11.95 9.70 -29.86
C GLY A 239 -13.07 8.67 -29.88
N CYS A 240 -13.52 8.25 -28.70
CA CYS A 240 -14.74 7.47 -28.59
C CYS A 240 -15.95 8.38 -28.80
N SER A 241 -16.72 8.07 -29.83
CA SER A 241 -18.07 8.56 -30.04
C SER A 241 -18.88 8.40 -28.75
N HIS A 242 -19.52 9.48 -28.33
CA HIS A 242 -20.45 9.53 -27.22
C HIS A 242 -21.53 8.46 -27.43
N GLU A 243 -21.46 7.35 -26.70
CA GLU A 243 -22.52 6.36 -26.66
C GLU A 243 -23.75 7.06 -26.06
N ARG A 244 -24.68 7.51 -26.91
CA ARG A 244 -25.97 8.04 -26.48
C ARG A 244 -26.64 6.98 -25.64
N THR A 245 -26.67 7.20 -24.34
CA THR A 245 -27.55 6.49 -23.44
C THR A 245 -28.95 6.61 -23.99
N VAL A 246 -29.55 5.45 -24.26
CA VAL A 246 -30.97 5.26 -24.52
C VAL A 246 -31.76 5.94 -23.40
N VAL A 247 -32.15 7.19 -23.62
CA VAL A 247 -33.21 7.92 -22.90
C VAL A 247 -34.20 8.34 -23.98
N GLN A 248 -34.88 7.35 -24.56
CA GLN A 248 -36.09 7.59 -25.32
C GLN A 248 -36.92 6.30 -25.34
N GLN A 249 -37.79 6.16 -24.35
CA GLN A 249 -39.13 5.52 -24.40
C GLN A 249 -39.62 5.15 -23.00
N VAL A 250 -39.98 6.17 -22.21
CA VAL A 250 -41.15 6.10 -21.30
C VAL A 250 -41.79 7.49 -21.32
N MET A 251 -42.45 7.81 -22.43
CA MET A 251 -43.52 8.82 -22.49
C MET A 251 -44.27 8.57 -23.80
N THR A 252 -45.22 7.66 -23.70
CA THR A 252 -46.48 7.64 -24.43
C THR A 252 -47.56 7.58 -23.39
#